data_AF-A0A5C8PEI6-F1
#
_entry.id   AF-A0A5C8PEI6-F1
#
_cell.length_a   1.000
_cell.length_b   1.000
_cell.length_c   1.000
_cell.angle_alpha   90.00
_cell.angle_beta   90.00
_cell.angle_gamma   90.00
#
_symmetry.space_group_name_H-M   'P 1'
#
loop_
_entity.id
_entity.type
_entity.pdbx_description
1 polymer ?
#
loop_
_entity_poly.entity_id
_entity_poly.type
_entity_poly.pdbx_seq_one_letter_code
_entity_poly.pdbx_strand_id
1 'polypeptide(L)' 'MAKRTSSRPIRQARSDGRKSLLVYLRPDVIRRLKVAALDQNRPAYEITEEAVSAWLSARDRRAGRKE' A
#
# COMPACT_ATOMS: atom_id res chain seq x y z
N MET A 1 15.79 -39.45 -11.19
CA MET A 1 14.67 -38.50 -10.97
C MET A 1 15.26 -37.17 -10.50
N ALA A 2 15.25 -36.14 -11.36
CA ALA A 2 15.84 -34.84 -11.07
C ALA A 2 14.92 -33.98 -10.17
N LYS A 3 15.50 -33.33 -9.15
CA LYS A 3 14.81 -32.38 -8.27
C LYS A 3 14.29 -31.19 -9.08
N ARG A 4 12.97 -30.97 -9.05
CA ARG A 4 12.36 -29.72 -9.53
C ARG A 4 12.78 -28.59 -8.60
N THR A 5 13.78 -27.82 -9.00
CA THR A 5 14.11 -26.54 -8.37
C THR A 5 12.86 -25.66 -8.45
N SER A 6 12.25 -25.36 -7.30
CA SER A 6 11.15 -24.40 -7.24
C SER A 6 11.72 -23.02 -7.57
N SER A 7 11.57 -22.59 -8.81
CA SER A 7 11.75 -21.19 -9.19
C SER A 7 10.68 -20.39 -8.45
N ARG A 8 11.02 -19.85 -7.26
CA ARG A 8 10.22 -18.81 -6.64
C ARG A 8 10.05 -17.72 -7.71
N PRO A 9 8.84 -17.35 -8.11
CA PRO A 9 8.69 -16.25 -9.04
C PRO A 9 9.33 -15.02 -8.38
N ILE A 10 10.34 -14.46 -9.05
CA ILE A 10 10.87 -13.15 -8.70
C ILE A 10 9.65 -12.24 -8.73
N ARG A 11 9.18 -11.77 -7.57
CA ARG A 11 8.17 -10.72 -7.52
C ARG A 11 8.77 -9.57 -8.31
N GLN A 12 8.30 -9.36 -9.53
CA GLN A 12 8.83 -8.30 -10.39
C GLN A 12 8.70 -7.01 -9.59
N ALA A 13 9.86 -6.42 -9.28
CA ALA A 13 9.90 -5.13 -8.64
C ALA A 13 9.13 -4.17 -9.56
N ARG A 14 8.18 -3.44 -8.99
CA ARG A 14 7.49 -2.40 -9.76
C ARG A 14 8.55 -1.40 -10.22
N SER A 15 8.36 -0.85 -11.42
CA SER A 15 9.25 0.18 -11.97
C SER A 15 9.35 1.42 -11.07
N ASP A 16 8.33 1.66 -10.23
CA ASP A 16 8.26 2.78 -9.28
C ASP A 16 8.91 2.49 -7.91
N GLY A 17 9.53 1.32 -7.71
CA GLY A 17 10.20 0.95 -6.47
C GLY A 17 9.26 0.61 -5.30
N ARG A 18 7.93 0.69 -5.49
CA ARG A 18 6.96 0.35 -4.43
C ARG A 18 6.94 -1.15 -4.16
N LYS A 19 6.77 -1.50 -2.88
CA LYS A 19 6.69 -2.89 -2.40
C LYS A 19 5.30 -3.20 -1.86
N SER A 20 4.85 -4.45 -2.01
CA SER A 20 3.56 -4.88 -1.48
C SER A 20 3.56 -4.94 0.04
N LEU A 21 2.57 -4.33 0.69
CA LEU A 21 2.26 -4.49 2.11
C LEU A 21 0.88 -5.13 2.25
N LEU A 22 0.78 -6.22 3.01
CA LEU A 22 -0.51 -6.81 3.36
C LEU A 22 -1.06 -6.11 4.61
N VAL A 23 -2.25 -5.52 4.50
CA VAL A 23 -2.97 -4.90 5.61
C VAL A 23 -4.39 -5.43 5.69
N TYR A 24 -4.91 -5.51 6.92
CA TYR A 24 -6.31 -5.83 7.16
C TYR A 24 -7.12 -4.54 7.27
N LEU A 25 -8.18 -4.44 6.48
CA LEU A 25 -9.12 -3.32 6.47
C LEU A 25 -10.54 -3.88 6.60
N ARG A 26 -11.46 -3.08 7.15
CA ARG A 26 -12.87 -3.47 7.18
C ARG A 26 -13.43 -3.57 5.74
N PRO A 27 -14.35 -4.51 5.46
CA PRO A 27 -14.88 -4.70 4.11
C PRO A 27 -15.51 -3.45 3.48
N ASP A 28 -16.19 -2.64 4.29
CA ASP A 28 -16.79 -1.37 3.87
C ASP A 28 -15.74 -0.35 3.44
N VAL A 29 -14.61 -0.29 4.15
CA VAL A 29 -13.47 0.58 3.80
C VAL A 29 -12.84 0.13 2.48
N ILE A 30 -12.66 -1.17 2.28
CA ILE A 30 -12.12 -1.72 1.03
C ILE A 30 -13.02 -1.34 -0.15
N ARG A 31 -14.34 -1.46 0.00
CA ARG A 31 -15.30 -1.09 -1.05
C ARG A 31 -15.18 0.40 -1.40
N ARG A 32 -15.18 1.28 -0.39
CA ARG A 32 -15.07 2.73 -0.61
C ARG A 32 -13.75 3.14 -1.25
N LEU A 33 -12.64 2.52 -0.84
CA LEU A 33 -11.33 2.74 -1.45
C LEU A 33 -11.32 2.35 -2.93
N LYS A 34 -11.90 1.20 -3.27
CA LYS A 34 -12.00 0.74 -4.67
C LYS A 34 -12.86 1.67 -5.52
N VAL A 35 -13.99 2.14 -5.00
CA VAL A 35 -14.84 3.12 -5.70
C VAL A 35 -14.06 4.41 -5.95
N ALA A 36 -13.41 4.96 -4.93
CA ALA A 36 -12.58 6.17 -5.09
C ALA A 36 -11.44 6.00 -6.11
N ALA A 37 -10.82 4.80 -6.16
CA ALA A 37 -9.80 4.46 -7.14
C ALA A 37 -10.34 4.46 -8.58
N LEU A 38 -11.55 3.92 -8.78
CA LEU A 38 -12.24 3.94 -10.07
C LEU A 38 -12.61 5.37 -10.48
N ASP A 39 -13.21 6.14 -9.56
CA ASP A 39 -13.63 7.52 -9.81
C ASP A 39 -12.46 8.43 -10.22
N GLN A 40 -11.27 8.18 -9.64
CA GLN A 40 -10.05 8.94 -9.92
C GLN A 40 -9.18 8.34 -11.04
N ASN A 41 -9.64 7.26 -11.68
CA ASN A 41 -8.90 6.51 -12.70
C ASN A 41 -7.45 6.20 -12.29
N ARG A 42 -7.24 5.76 -11.04
CA ARG A 42 -5.90 5.45 -10.53
C ARG A 42 -5.90 4.27 -9.56
N PRO A 43 -4.76 3.58 -9.38
CA PRO A 43 -4.69 2.43 -8.50
C PRO A 43 -4.96 2.77 -7.02
N ALA A 44 -5.66 1.89 -6.31
CA ALA A 44 -5.99 2.06 -4.90
C ALA A 44 -4.76 2.23 -3.97
N TYR A 45 -3.59 1.69 -4.37
CA TYR A 45 -2.37 1.84 -3.58
C TYR A 45 -1.88 3.30 -3.55
N GLU A 46 -2.19 4.14 -4.55
CA GLU A 46 -1.78 5.55 -4.56
C GLU A 46 -2.57 6.36 -3.54
N ILE A 47 -3.89 6.16 -3.50
CA ILE A 47 -4.77 6.74 -2.48
C ILE A 47 -4.33 6.28 -1.08
N THR A 48 -3.98 5.00 -0.95
CA THR A 48 -3.53 4.43 0.32
C THR A 48 -2.22 5.05 0.77
N GLU A 49 -1.24 5.16 -0.12
CA GLU A 49 0.07 5.77 0.16
C GLU A 49 -0.12 7.21 0.63
N GLU A 50 -0.89 8.03 -0.10
CA GLU A 50 -1.16 9.43 0.26
C GLU A 50 -1.81 9.57 1.63
N ALA A 51 -2.83 8.75 1.93
CA ALA A 51 -3.53 8.78 3.21
C ALA A 51 -2.60 8.38 4.37
N VAL A 52 -1.76 7.35 4.17
CA VAL A 52 -0.79 6.89 5.16
C VAL A 52 0.31 7.93 5.37
N SER A 53 0.86 8.52 4.30
CA SER A 53 1.85 9.59 4.39
C SER A 53 1.29 10.80 5.14
N ALA A 54 0.08 11.26 4.80
CA ALA A 54 -0.56 12.38 5.48
C ALA A 54 -0.77 12.11 6.98
N TRP A 55 -1.19 10.89 7.33
CA TRP A 55 -1.36 10.48 8.72
C TRP A 55 -0.03 10.45 9.48
N LEU A 56 1.03 9.89 8.89
CA LEU A 56 2.38 9.86 9.47
C LEU A 56 2.92 11.28 9.70
N SER A 57 2.84 12.15 8.69
CA SER A 57 3.27 13.54 8.84
C SER A 57 2.47 14.31 9.89
N ALA A 58 1.19 14.02 10.06
CA ALA A 58 0.39 14.59 11.14
C ALA A 58 0.78 14.05 12.52
N ARG A 59 1.12 12.76 12.61
CA ARG A 59 1.61 12.11 13.83
C ARG A 59 2.95 12.69 14.27
N ASP A 60 3.90 12.85 13.35
CA ASP A 60 5.24 13.35 13.66
C ASP A 60 5.20 14.82 14.13
N ARG A 61 4.36 15.66 13.50
CA ARG A 61 4.10 17.05 13.97
C ARG A 61 3.46 17.14 15.34
N ARG A 62 2.73 16.10 15.79
CA ARG A 62 2.19 16.01 17.15
C ARG A 62 3.24 15.50 18.14
N ALA A 63 4.10 14.57 17.70
CA ALA A 63 5.19 14.05 18.52
C ALA A 63 6.28 15.10 18.77
N GLY A 64 6.63 15.92 17.78
CA GLY A 64 7.56 17.04 17.91
C GLY A 64 7.01 18.25 18.68
N ARG A 65 5.77 18.21 19.18
CA ARG A 65 5.18 19.22 20.08
C ARG A 65 5.33 18.85 21.57
N LYS A 66 6.26 17.94 21.88
CA LYS A 66 6.61 17.52 23.25
C LYS A 66 8.02 17.99 23.66
N GLU A 67 8.42 19.18 23.26
CA GLU A 67 9.54 19.91 23.87
C GLU A 67 9.02 21.09 24.67
#